data_AF-A0A2H6EJZ6-F1
#
_entry.id   AF-A0A2H6EJZ6-F1
#
_cell.length_a   1.000
_cell.length_b   1.000
_cell.length_c   1.000
_cell.angle_alpha   90.00
_cell.angle_beta   90.00
_cell.angle_gamma   90.00
#
_symmetry.space_group_name_H-M   'P 1'
#
loop_
_entity.id
_entity.type
_entity.pdbx_description
1 polymer ?
#
loop_
_entity_poly.entity_id
_entity_poly.type
_entity_poly.pdbx_seq_one_letter_code
_entity_poly.pdbx_strand_id
1 'polypeptide(L)'
;MIAAFIFLAHIVFLTTIFIKKWKRESLTSGFLNAILIIILFTIGWSLSAMVVKLIFPLQGLSKEFNLDTLALISVSLGEIVFYKFYYKSKDPTAAEKEIQ
;
A
#
# COMPACT_ATOMS: atom_id res chain seq x y z
N MET A 1 3.12 4.06 19.07
CA MET A 1 4.35 3.49 18.46
C MET A 1 4.09 2.59 17.26
N ILE A 2 2.89 2.00 17.17
CA ILE A 2 2.47 1.09 16.08
C ILE A 2 2.41 1.78 14.70
N ALA A 3 1.94 3.03 14.64
CA ALA A 3 1.89 3.80 13.38
C ALA A 3 3.24 3.87 12.66
N ALA A 4 4.35 4.06 13.38
CA ALA A 4 5.69 4.09 12.81
C ALA A 4 6.08 2.74 12.21
N PHE A 5 5.70 1.65 12.86
CA PHE A 5 5.96 0.29 12.37
C PHE A 5 5.18 0.01 11.08
N ILE A 6 3.92 0.41 11.03
CA ILE A 6 3.08 0.30 9.83
C ILE A 6 3.67 1.15 8.71
N PHE A 7 4.03 2.41 8.97
CA PHE A 7 4.65 3.27 7.98
C PHE A 7 5.96 2.70 7.43
N LEU A 8 6.80 2.13 8.29
CA LEU A 8 8.03 1.44 7.90
C LEU A 8 7.74 0.24 6.98
N ALA A 9 6.68 -0.54 7.25
CA ALA A 9 6.28 -1.63 6.38
C ALA A 9 5.93 -1.13 4.96
N HIS A 10 5.31 0.05 4.81
CA HIS A 10 5.05 0.66 3.51
C HIS A 10 6.33 1.08 2.79
N ILE A 11 7.31 1.64 3.52
CA ILE A 11 8.63 1.98 2.95
C ILE A 11 9.35 0.72 2.45
N VAL A 12 9.33 -0.35 3.24
CA VAL A 12 9.92 -1.65 2.85
C VAL A 12 9.21 -2.21 1.62
N PHE A 13 7.87 -2.15 1.58
CA PHE A 13 7.07 -2.58 0.44
C PHE A 13 7.41 -1.78 -0.83
N LEU A 14 7.43 -0.45 -0.74
CA LEU A 14 7.78 0.45 -1.85
C LEU A 14 9.18 0.13 -2.39
N THR A 15 10.15 -0.02 -1.50
CA THR A 15 11.54 -0.31 -1.87
C THR A 15 11.65 -1.68 -2.54
N THR A 16 10.94 -2.68 -2.01
CA THR A 16 10.90 -4.04 -2.58
C THR A 16 10.33 -4.04 -4.00
N ILE A 17 9.20 -3.34 -4.22
CA ILE A 17 8.61 -3.22 -5.56
C ILE A 17 9.53 -2.45 -6.50
N PHE A 18 10.11 -1.34 -6.05
CA PHE A 18 11.05 -0.55 -6.84
C PHE A 18 12.23 -1.40 -7.32
N ILE A 19 12.90 -2.12 -6.40
CA ILE A 19 14.03 -3.00 -6.75
C ILE A 19 13.58 -4.12 -7.69
N LYS A 20 12.43 -4.75 -7.43
CA LYS A 20 11.91 -5.84 -8.27
C LYS A 20 11.61 -5.37 -9.69
N LYS A 21 11.02 -4.19 -9.86
CA LYS A 21 10.68 -3.60 -11.17
C LYS A 21 11.89 -3.04 -11.89
N TRP A 22 12.81 -2.40 -11.17
CA TRP A 22 14.08 -1.94 -11.72
C TRP A 22 14.89 -3.10 -12.30
N LYS A 23 15.03 -4.22 -11.57
CA LYS A 23 15.81 -5.38 -12.03
C LYS A 23 15.16 -6.16 -13.18
N ARG A 24 13.82 -6.16 -13.30
CA ARG A 24 13.11 -6.98 -14.30
C ARG A 24 12.78 -6.25 -15.59
N GLU A 25 12.55 -4.93 -15.52
CA GLU A 25 12.04 -4.16 -16.66
C GLU A 25 12.98 -3.01 -17.00
N SER A 26 13.00 -1.95 -16.18
CA SER A 26 13.86 -0.78 -16.39
C SER A 26 13.83 0.15 -15.18
N LEU A 27 14.80 1.07 -15.09
CA LEU A 27 14.82 2.16 -14.10
C LEU A 27 13.52 2.98 -14.13
N THR A 28 13.06 3.34 -15.33
CA THR A 28 11.83 4.11 -15.52
C THR A 28 10.61 3.36 -14.97
N SER A 29 10.50 2.04 -15.22
CA SER A 29 9.42 1.23 -14.65
C SER A 29 9.47 1.20 -13.12
N GLY A 30 10.66 1.07 -12.54
CA GLY A 30 10.85 1.16 -11.08
C GLY A 30 10.30 2.47 -10.50
N PHE A 31 10.71 3.61 -11.07
CA PHE A 31 10.24 4.93 -10.64
C PHE A 31 8.73 5.11 -10.82
N LEU A 32 8.18 4.69 -11.96
CA LEU A 32 6.76 4.85 -12.27
C LEU A 32 5.89 4.07 -11.26
N ASN A 33 6.31 2.85 -10.90
CA ASN A 33 5.62 2.05 -9.88
C ASN A 33 5.80 2.64 -8.47
N ALA A 34 7.00 3.13 -8.12
CA ALA A 34 7.20 3.78 -6.82
C ALA A 34 6.34 5.03 -6.66
N ILE A 35 6.26 5.89 -7.68
CA ILE A 35 5.40 7.08 -7.68
C ILE A 35 3.93 6.68 -7.55
N LEU A 36 3.49 5.67 -8.30
CA LEU A 36 2.11 5.15 -8.19
C LEU A 36 1.80 4.71 -6.75
N ILE A 37 2.70 3.96 -6.12
CA ILE A 37 2.55 3.52 -4.73
C ILE A 37 2.44 4.71 -3.78
N ILE A 38 3.33 5.71 -3.91
CA ILE A 38 3.31 6.92 -3.05
C ILE A 38 1.98 7.67 -3.20
N ILE A 39 1.48 7.84 -4.42
CA ILE A 39 0.23 8.54 -4.69
C ILE A 39 -0.94 7.77 -4.08
N LEU A 40 -1.02 6.46 -4.32
CA LEU A 40 -2.09 5.61 -3.77
C LEU A 40 -2.07 5.59 -2.24
N PHE A 41 -0.89 5.48 -1.64
CA PHE A 41 -0.73 5.55 -0.20
C PHE A 41 -1.17 6.90 0.36
N THR A 42 -0.74 8.01 -0.25
CA THR A 42 -1.05 9.36 0.23
C THR A 42 -2.55 9.66 0.14
N ILE A 43 -3.17 9.35 -1.01
CA ILE A 43 -4.62 9.54 -1.20
C ILE A 43 -5.39 8.59 -0.30
N GLY A 44 -4.99 7.31 -0.26
CA GLY A 44 -5.61 6.29 0.58
C GLY A 44 -5.58 6.66 2.05
N TRP A 45 -4.46 7.21 2.54
CA TRP A 45 -4.31 7.63 3.92
C TRP A 45 -5.18 8.82 4.27
N SER A 46 -5.22 9.85 3.41
CA SER A 46 -6.11 11.00 3.58
C SER A 46 -7.58 10.57 3.63
N LEU A 47 -8.00 9.72 2.69
CA LEU A 47 -9.37 9.20 2.65
C LEU A 47 -9.69 8.34 3.87
N SER A 48 -8.77 7.45 4.25
CA SER A 48 -8.95 6.59 5.43
C SER A 48 -9.03 7.40 6.71
N ALA A 49 -8.23 8.47 6.85
CA ALA A 49 -8.32 9.37 8.00
C ALA A 49 -9.69 10.07 8.08
N MET A 50 -10.26 10.45 6.94
CA MET A 50 -11.61 11.02 6.89
C MET A 50 -12.69 10.00 7.28
N VAL A 51 -12.61 8.78 6.74
CA VAL A 51 -13.54 7.68 7.06
C VAL A 51 -13.45 7.29 8.54
N VAL A 52 -12.25 7.14 9.07
CA VAL A 52 -12.02 6.81 10.48
C VAL A 52 -12.59 7.89 11.40
N LYS A 53 -12.44 9.18 11.07
CA LYS A 53 -13.04 10.29 11.83
C LYS A 53 -14.57 10.29 11.82
N LEU A 54 -15.19 9.73 10.79
CA LEU A 54 -16.66 9.63 10.70
C LEU A 54 -17.20 8.49 11.58
N ILE A 55 -16.44 7.41 11.73
CA ILE A 55 -16.87 6.20 12.45
C ILE A 55 -16.43 6.24 13.92
N PHE A 56 -15.27 6.80 14.23
CA PHE A 56 -14.66 6.77 15.56
C PHE A 56 -14.61 8.15 16.22
N PRO A 57 -14.69 8.21 17.56
CA PRO A 57 -14.54 9.46 18.30
C PRO A 57 -13.14 10.09 18.09
N LEU A 58 -13.06 11.42 18.17
CA LEU A 58 -11.84 12.21 17.89
C LEU A 58 -10.60 11.80 18.70
N GLN A 59 -10.81 11.17 19.86
CA GLN A 59 -9.76 10.72 20.78
C GLN A 59 -9.17 9.36 20.38
N GLY A 60 -9.76 8.66 19.40
CA GLY A 60 -9.43 7.29 19.05
C GLY A 60 -10.05 6.27 20.02
N LEU A 61 -9.71 4.99 19.83
CA LEU A 61 -10.18 3.90 20.69
C LEU A 61 -9.31 3.73 21.94
N SER A 62 -8.03 4.09 21.85
CA SER A 62 -7.05 4.04 22.93
C SER A 62 -5.78 4.82 22.54
N LYS A 63 -4.87 5.07 23.48
CA LYS A 63 -3.66 5.89 23.25
C LYS A 63 -2.76 5.37 22.12
N GLU A 64 -2.73 4.05 21.91
CA GLU A 64 -2.00 3.41 20.80
C GLU A 64 -2.85 3.23 19.53
N PHE A 65 -4.19 3.17 19.64
CA PHE A 65 -5.14 3.15 18.52
C PHE A 65 -5.81 4.52 18.35
N ASN A 66 -4.98 5.50 18.04
CA ASN A 66 -5.44 6.81 17.62
C ASN A 66 -5.96 6.77 16.17
N LEU A 67 -6.59 7.87 15.74
CA LEU A 67 -7.18 8.00 14.41
C LEU A 67 -6.17 7.70 13.29
N ASP A 68 -4.94 8.17 13.43
CA ASP A 68 -3.90 7.96 12.43
C ASP A 68 -3.50 6.48 12.29
N THR A 69 -3.38 5.77 13.41
CA THR A 69 -3.05 4.33 13.39
C THR A 69 -4.17 3.54 12.73
N LEU A 70 -5.43 3.86 13.04
CA LEU A 70 -6.59 3.23 12.41
C LEU A 70 -6.69 3.54 10.91
N ALA A 71 -6.35 4.77 10.51
CA ALA A 71 -6.29 5.16 9.12
C ALA A 71 -5.20 4.36 8.38
N LEU A 72 -4.00 4.25 8.94
CA LEU A 72 -2.90 3.48 8.36
C LEU A 72 -3.24 1.99 8.23
N ILE A 73 -3.90 1.39 9.24
CA ILE A 73 -4.37 -0.01 9.16
C ILE A 73 -5.37 -0.18 8.00
N SER A 74 -6.30 0.76 7.86
CA SER A 74 -7.31 0.75 6.80
C SER A 74 -6.67 0.87 5.41
N VAL A 75 -5.66 1.72 5.25
CA VAL A 75 -4.87 1.83 4.02
C VAL A 75 -4.17 0.52 3.70
N SER A 76 -3.45 -0.07 4.66
CA SER A 76 -2.73 -1.32 4.43
C SER A 76 -3.65 -2.45 3.97
N LEU A 77 -4.86 -2.54 4.53
CA LEU A 77 -5.87 -3.49 4.08
C LEU A 77 -6.30 -3.23 2.62
N GLY A 78 -6.60 -1.97 2.28
CA GLY A 78 -6.98 -1.58 0.93
C GLY A 78 -5.86 -1.81 -0.09
N GLU A 79 -4.62 -1.51 0.28
CA GLU A 79 -3.44 -1.73 -0.55
C GLU A 79 -3.18 -3.21 -0.84
N ILE A 80 -3.34 -4.10 0.15
CA ILE A 80 -3.22 -5.54 -0.08
C ILE A 80 -4.21 -5.99 -1.16
N VAL A 81 -5.46 -5.52 -1.10
CA VAL A 81 -6.48 -5.84 -2.10
C VAL A 81 -6.10 -5.24 -3.46
N PHE A 82 -5.71 -3.96 -3.50
CA PHE A 82 -5.36 -3.26 -4.72
C PHE A 82 -4.15 -3.88 -5.42
N TYR A 83 -3.04 -4.11 -4.71
CA TYR A 83 -1.83 -4.68 -5.30
C TYR A 83 -2.02 -6.13 -5.71
N LYS A 84 -2.78 -6.91 -4.93
CA LYS A 84 -3.17 -8.26 -5.34
C LYS A 84 -3.92 -8.23 -6.66
N PHE A 85 -4.84 -7.29 -6.86
CA PHE A 85 -5.57 -7.15 -8.13
C PHE A 85 -4.68 -6.61 -9.25
N TYR A 86 -3.94 -5.52 -9.01
CA TYR A 86 -3.11 -4.81 -9.98
C TYR A 86 -1.98 -5.68 -10.53
N TYR A 87 -1.26 -6.40 -9.66
CA TYR A 87 -0.17 -7.27 -10.07
C TYR A 87 -0.64 -8.64 -10.56
N LYS A 88 -1.77 -9.17 -10.08
CA LYS A 88 -2.35 -10.41 -10.64
C LYS A 88 -2.74 -10.26 -12.10
N SER A 89 -3.22 -9.08 -12.51
CA SER A 89 -3.51 -8.80 -13.92
C SER A 89 -2.27 -8.50 -14.77
N LYS A 90 -1.08 -8.39 -14.16
CA LYS A 90 0.18 -8.06 -14.84
C LYS A 90 1.28 -9.11 -14.67
N ASP A 91 1.00 -10.26 -14.05
CA ASP A 91 1.94 -11.37 -13.97
C ASP A 91 2.01 -12.09 -15.33
N PRO A 92 3.14 -12.01 -16.07
CA PRO A 92 3.35 -12.82 -17.28
C PRO A 92 3.40 -14.32 -16.96
N THR A 93 3.63 -14.66 -15.68
CA THR A 93 3.72 -16.03 -15.18
C THR A 93 2.39 -16.79 -15.13
N ALA A 94 1.25 -16.12 -15.38
CA ALA A 94 -0.03 -16.79 -15.56
C ALA A 94 -0.28 -17.21 -17.03
N ALA A 95 0.36 -16.55 -18.00
CA ALA A 95 0.21 -16.89 -19.41
C ALA A 95 0.95 -18.19 -19.81
N GLU A 96 1.89 -18.64 -19.00
CA GLU A 96 2.68 -19.85 -19.26
C GLU A 96 2.01 -21.15 -18.76
N LYS A 97 0.86 -21.06 -18.07
CA LYS A 97 0.10 -22.23 -17.59
C LYS A 97 -1.12 -22.60 -18.45
N GLU A 98 -1.45 -21.82 -19.47
CA GLU A 98 -2.55 -22.14 -20.40
C GLU A 98 -2.06 -22.69 -21.75
N ILE A 99 -0.76 -22.93 -21.91
CA ILE A 99 -0.17 -23.52 -23.13
C ILE A 99 0.65 -24.79 -22.79
N GLN A 100 0.15 -25.61 -21.86
CA GLN A 100 0.58 -27.01 -21.71
C GLN A 100 -0.59 -27.94 -22.00
#